data_AF-A0A6N6MJV2-F1
#
_entry.id   AF-A0A6N6MJV2-F1
#
_cell.length_a   1.000
_cell.length_b   1.000
_cell.length_c   1.000
_cell.angle_alpha   90.00
_cell.angle_beta   90.00
_cell.angle_gamma   90.00
#
_symmetry.space_group_name_H-M   'P 1'
#
loop_
_entity.id
_entity.type
_entity.pdbx_description
1 polymer ?
#
loop_
_entity_poly.entity_id
_entity_poly.type
_entity_poly.pdbx_seq_one_letter_code
_entity_poly.pdbx_strand_id
1 'polypeptide(L)'
;MTFPATTAFYTGLFAMLYVGLSAWVVATRVNSDVLHGDGGNETLEKRIRAQGNFGEYVPFAVLLIALLEAGGSGHTLVQSLLIVLLVARILHPFGMLAPKNSAQQYACRGGGILATFIVIAVAGIALLLR
;
A
#
# COMPACT_ATOMS: atom_id res chain seq x y z
N MET A 1 18.23 -7.28 19.26
CA MET A 1 17.34 -6.67 18.25
C MET A 1 18.17 -5.69 17.44
N THR A 2 18.31 -5.93 16.15
CA THR A 2 19.00 -5.02 15.22
C THR A 2 18.02 -3.96 14.75
N PHE A 3 18.49 -2.72 14.58
CA PHE A 3 17.67 -1.67 13.99
C PHE A 3 17.29 -2.07 12.55
N PRO A 4 15.98 -2.07 12.17
CA PRO A 4 15.54 -2.51 10.86
C PRO A 4 15.78 -1.43 9.80
N ALA A 5 17.05 -1.24 9.43
CA ALA A 5 17.49 -0.17 8.53
C ALA A 5 16.87 -0.30 7.13
N THR A 6 16.74 -1.53 6.62
CA THR A 6 16.16 -1.78 5.30
C THR A 6 14.69 -1.38 5.31
N THR A 7 13.94 -1.85 6.29
CA THR A 7 12.52 -1.53 6.42
C THR A 7 12.31 -0.03 6.65
N ALA A 8 13.16 0.64 7.45
CA ALA A 8 13.07 2.07 7.68
C ALA A 8 13.19 2.89 6.39
N PHE A 9 14.13 2.54 5.49
CA PHE A 9 14.27 3.20 4.20
C PHE A 9 13.00 3.08 3.35
N TYR A 10 12.46 1.86 3.19
CA TYR A 10 11.23 1.65 2.43
C TYR A 10 10.02 2.30 3.08
N THR A 11 9.97 2.36 4.42
CA THR A 11 8.92 3.10 5.17
C THR A 11 8.91 4.57 4.78
N GLY A 12 10.08 5.20 4.63
CA GLY A 12 10.20 6.56 4.13
C GLY A 12 9.62 6.72 2.71
N LEU A 13 9.89 5.78 1.81
CA LEU A 13 9.30 5.78 0.47
C LEU A 13 7.77 5.62 0.51
N PHE A 14 7.26 4.72 1.35
CA PHE A 14 5.81 4.54 1.53
C PHE A 14 5.15 5.80 2.10
N ALA A 15 5.80 6.51 3.01
CA ALA A 15 5.30 7.78 3.53
C ALA A 15 5.16 8.83 2.41
N MET A 16 6.17 8.95 1.54
CA MET A 16 6.10 9.88 0.39
C MET A 16 4.98 9.50 -0.58
N LEU A 17 4.79 8.20 -0.86
CA LEU A 17 3.66 7.72 -1.66
C LEU A 17 2.31 8.05 -1.02
N TYR A 18 2.19 7.89 0.30
CA TYR A 18 0.96 8.22 1.02
C TYR A 18 0.63 9.71 0.98
N VAL A 19 1.64 10.58 1.10
CA VAL A 19 1.49 12.02 0.91
C VAL A 19 1.01 12.33 -0.50
N GLY A 20 1.58 11.70 -1.53
CA GLY A 20 1.13 11.84 -2.92
C GLY A 20 -0.33 11.44 -3.11
N LEU A 21 -0.76 10.29 -2.55
CA LEU A 21 -2.15 9.85 -2.59
C LEU A 21 -3.08 10.82 -1.85
N SER A 22 -2.64 11.35 -0.72
CA SER A 22 -3.41 12.31 0.08
C SER A 22 -3.60 13.63 -0.67
N ALA A 23 -2.53 14.17 -1.27
CA ALA A 23 -2.60 15.36 -2.12
C ALA A 23 -3.55 15.15 -3.31
N TRP A 24 -3.53 13.95 -3.89
CA TRP A 24 -4.39 13.59 -5.01
C TRP A 24 -5.89 13.52 -4.65
N VAL A 25 -6.22 13.08 -3.43
CA VAL A 25 -7.59 13.16 -2.87
C VAL A 25 -7.97 14.61 -2.61
N VAL A 26 -7.11 15.38 -1.93
CA VAL A 26 -7.36 16.79 -1.59
C VAL A 26 -7.60 17.63 -2.84
N ALA A 27 -6.80 17.46 -3.89
CA ALA A 27 -6.98 18.15 -5.16
C ALA A 27 -8.37 17.88 -5.76
N THR A 28 -8.90 16.65 -5.66
CA THR A 28 -10.27 16.36 -6.14
C THR A 28 -11.34 16.98 -5.28
N ARG A 29 -11.15 17.01 -3.96
CA ARG A 29 -12.10 17.64 -3.02
C ARG A 29 -12.26 19.13 -3.33
N VAL A 30 -11.15 19.83 -3.51
CA VAL A 30 -11.15 21.26 -3.85
C VAL A 30 -11.82 21.50 -5.20
N ASN A 31 -11.52 20.69 -6.21
CA ASN A 31 -12.14 20.84 -7.55
C ASN A 31 -13.63 20.48 -7.59
N SER A 32 -14.11 19.63 -6.68
CA SER A 32 -15.51 19.17 -6.66
C SER A 32 -16.36 19.91 -5.64
N ASP A 33 -15.78 20.85 -4.89
CA ASP A 33 -16.40 21.58 -3.78
C ASP A 33 -17.06 20.66 -2.73
N VAL A 34 -16.41 19.53 -2.42
CA VAL A 34 -16.90 18.54 -1.45
C VAL A 34 -16.08 18.59 -0.17
N LEU A 35 -16.67 19.14 0.90
CA LEU A 35 -16.02 19.19 2.22
C LEU A 35 -16.01 17.84 2.94
N HIS A 36 -17.11 17.08 2.91
CA HIS A 36 -17.26 15.82 3.65
C HIS A 36 -17.76 14.69 2.75
N GLY A 37 -17.31 13.47 3.01
CA GLY A 37 -17.69 12.29 2.22
C GLY A 37 -17.10 12.33 0.80
N ASP A 38 -17.84 11.79 -0.15
CA ASP A 38 -17.54 11.75 -1.59
C ASP A 38 -18.43 12.70 -2.41
N GLY A 39 -19.50 13.26 -1.82
CA GLY A 39 -20.39 14.22 -2.46
C GLY A 39 -21.08 13.68 -3.72
N GLY A 40 -21.20 12.35 -3.85
CA GLY A 40 -21.72 11.70 -5.06
C GLY A 40 -20.73 11.64 -6.24
N ASN A 41 -19.46 12.03 -6.05
CA ASN A 41 -18.43 11.97 -7.08
C ASN A 41 -17.71 10.62 -7.06
N GLU A 42 -18.04 9.74 -8.02
CA GLU A 42 -17.42 8.40 -8.15
C GLU A 42 -15.88 8.45 -8.25
N THR A 43 -15.31 9.53 -8.82
CA THR A 43 -13.85 9.66 -8.93
C THR A 43 -13.24 9.96 -7.58
N LEU A 44 -13.88 10.83 -6.79
CA LEU A 44 -13.46 11.14 -5.43
C LEU A 44 -13.56 9.90 -4.54
N GLU A 45 -14.64 9.14 -4.63
CA GLU A 45 -14.84 7.87 -3.90
C GLU A 45 -13.69 6.87 -4.18
N LYS A 46 -13.35 6.66 -5.46
CA LYS A 46 -12.23 5.78 -5.86
C LYS A 46 -10.89 6.24 -5.29
N ARG A 47 -10.62 7.55 -5.32
CA ARG A 47 -9.37 8.12 -4.77
C ARG A 47 -9.30 7.96 -3.25
N ILE A 48 -10.41 8.23 -2.54
CA ILE A 48 -10.52 8.02 -1.09
C ILE A 48 -10.26 6.56 -0.74
N ARG A 49 -10.86 5.60 -1.46
CA ARG A 49 -10.57 4.18 -1.19
C ARG A 49 -9.14 3.80 -1.55
N ALA A 50 -8.54 4.34 -2.60
CA ALA A 50 -7.13 4.08 -2.90
C ALA A 50 -6.21 4.54 -1.74
N GLN A 51 -6.43 5.75 -1.22
CA GLN A 51 -5.72 6.29 -0.05
C GLN A 51 -6.01 5.49 1.23
N GLY A 52 -7.29 5.16 1.48
CA GLY A 52 -7.73 4.38 2.64
C GLY A 52 -7.08 2.99 2.67
N ASN A 53 -7.14 2.24 1.57
CA ASN A 53 -6.46 0.94 1.46
C ASN A 53 -4.95 1.06 1.69
N PHE A 54 -4.31 2.17 1.29
CA PHE A 54 -2.90 2.37 1.60
C PHE A 54 -2.68 2.54 3.11
N GLY A 55 -3.46 3.42 3.75
CA GLY A 55 -3.38 3.66 5.19
C GLY A 55 -3.75 2.46 6.06
N GLU A 56 -4.62 1.58 5.57
CA GLU A 56 -5.05 0.36 6.28
C GLU A 56 -3.96 -0.73 6.22
N TYR A 57 -3.43 -1.03 5.03
CA TYR A 57 -2.61 -2.22 4.83
C TYR A 57 -1.09 -1.99 4.88
N VAL A 58 -0.61 -0.83 4.40
CA VAL A 58 0.83 -0.60 4.29
C VAL A 58 1.50 -0.44 5.66
N PRO A 59 0.96 0.35 6.62
CA PRO A 59 1.55 0.46 7.95
C PRO A 59 1.63 -0.90 8.66
N PHE A 60 0.59 -1.71 8.53
CA PHE A 60 0.56 -3.05 9.13
C PHE A 60 1.60 -3.99 8.49
N ALA A 61 1.68 -4.02 7.15
CA ALA A 61 2.66 -4.84 6.44
C ALA A 61 4.11 -4.44 6.79
N VAL A 62 4.40 -3.13 6.80
CA VAL A 62 5.72 -2.59 7.17
C VAL A 62 6.08 -2.93 8.61
N LEU A 63 5.12 -2.85 9.55
CA LEU A 63 5.34 -3.23 10.94
C LEU A 63 5.74 -4.71 11.06
N LEU A 64 5.05 -5.62 10.38
CA LEU A 64 5.39 -7.05 10.38
C LEU A 64 6.80 -7.30 9.82
N ILE A 65 7.14 -6.64 8.71
CA ILE A 65 8.46 -6.78 8.09
C ILE A 65 9.57 -6.18 8.98
N ALA A 66 9.31 -5.06 9.66
CA ALA A 66 10.24 -4.46 10.61
C ALA A 66 10.53 -5.40 11.79
N LEU A 67 9.50 -6.08 12.31
CA LEU A 67 9.65 -7.09 13.36
C LEU A 67 10.46 -8.30 12.87
N LEU A 68 10.26 -8.73 11.62
CA LEU A 68 11.07 -9.80 11.00
C LEU A 68 12.55 -9.41 10.89
N GLU A 69 12.84 -8.20 10.42
CA GLU A 69 14.21 -7.70 10.30
C GLU A 69 14.86 -7.54 11.69
N ALA A 70 14.13 -7.01 12.67
CA ALA A 70 14.60 -6.87 14.04
C ALA A 70 14.84 -8.23 14.75
N GLY A 71 14.09 -9.26 14.36
CA GLY A 71 14.27 -10.66 14.75
C GLY A 71 15.42 -11.38 14.02
N GLY A 72 16.14 -10.68 13.13
CA GLY A 72 17.30 -11.20 12.41
C GLY A 72 16.95 -12.00 11.15
N SER A 73 15.81 -11.74 10.48
CA SER A 73 15.48 -12.41 9.20
C SER A 73 16.56 -12.20 8.17
N GLY A 74 16.73 -13.20 7.30
CA GLY A 74 17.61 -13.05 6.14
C GLY A 74 17.24 -11.80 5.34
N HIS A 75 18.26 -11.01 5.00
CA HIS A 75 18.11 -9.75 4.28
C HIS A 75 17.28 -9.91 2.99
N THR A 76 17.51 -11.01 2.26
CA THR A 76 16.79 -11.34 1.03
C THR A 76 15.27 -11.46 1.22
N LEU A 77 14.82 -12.05 2.33
CA LEU A 77 13.39 -12.19 2.62
C LEU A 77 12.77 -10.82 2.91
N VAL A 78 13.42 -10.02 3.75
CA VAL A 78 12.95 -8.67 4.10
C VAL A 78 12.88 -7.79 2.84
N GLN A 79 13.95 -7.76 2.05
CA GLN A 79 14.03 -6.93 0.85
C GLN A 79 13.02 -7.35 -0.22
N SER A 80 12.83 -8.66 -0.44
CA SER A 80 11.84 -9.15 -1.40
C SER A 80 10.41 -8.78 -1.01
N LEU A 81 10.02 -8.93 0.27
CA LEU A 81 8.70 -8.53 0.76
C LEU A 81 8.46 -7.02 0.58
N LEU A 82 9.46 -6.17 0.87
CA LEU A 82 9.35 -4.72 0.71
C LEU A 82 9.24 -4.29 -0.75
N ILE A 83 10.01 -4.90 -1.66
CA ILE A 83 9.94 -4.61 -3.10
C ILE A 83 8.57 -5.00 -3.66
N VAL A 84 8.09 -6.21 -3.32
CA VAL A 84 6.76 -6.67 -3.76
C VAL A 84 5.67 -5.73 -3.26
N LEU A 85 5.73 -5.32 -1.99
CA LEU A 85 4.79 -4.36 -1.42
C LEU A 85 4.85 -3.00 -2.13
N LEU A 86 6.05 -2.50 -2.44
CA LEU A 86 6.24 -1.22 -3.13
C LEU A 86 5.63 -1.24 -4.53
N VAL A 87 5.96 -2.27 -5.33
CA VAL A 87 5.44 -2.42 -6.70
C VAL A 87 3.91 -2.57 -6.67
N ALA A 88 3.38 -3.40 -5.79
CA ALA A 88 1.94 -3.58 -5.63
C ALA A 88 1.22 -2.26 -5.33
N ARG A 89 1.82 -1.40 -4.49
CA ARG A 89 1.22 -0.14 -4.06
C ARG A 89 1.34 0.99 -5.07
N ILE A 90 2.37 0.97 -5.90
CA ILE A 90 2.47 1.88 -7.05
C ILE A 90 1.45 1.51 -8.12
N LEU A 91 1.23 0.21 -8.40
CA LEU A 91 0.29 -0.25 -9.43
C LEU A 91 -1.18 -0.12 -9.03
N HIS A 92 -1.50 -0.26 -7.74
CA HIS A 92 -2.88 -0.29 -7.25
C HIS A 92 -3.73 0.97 -7.59
N PRO A 93 -3.23 2.21 -7.42
CA PRO A 93 -3.96 3.42 -7.82
C PRO A 93 -4.28 3.49 -9.32
N PHE A 94 -3.38 3.00 -10.18
CA PHE A 94 -3.62 2.93 -11.63
C PHE A 94 -4.75 1.94 -11.97
N GLY A 95 -4.83 0.83 -11.24
CA GLY A 95 -5.95 -0.13 -11.38
C GLY A 95 -7.29 0.41 -10.89
N MET A 96 -7.29 1.33 -9.91
CA MET A 96 -8.50 1.98 -9.39
C MET A 96 -9.06 3.03 -10.36
N LEU A 97 -8.21 3.64 -11.20
CA LEU A 97 -8.61 4.61 -12.23
C LEU A 97 -9.01 3.98 -13.56
N ALA A 98 -8.70 2.70 -13.76
CA ALA A 98 -9.03 2.00 -14.99
C ALA A 98 -10.55 1.90 -15.20
N PRO A 99 -11.03 1.89 -16.47
CA PRO A 99 -12.45 1.73 -16.79
C PRO A 99 -13.05 0.47 -16.17
N LYS A 100 -14.32 0.55 -15.74
CA LYS A 100 -15.09 -0.60 -15.22
C LYS A 100 -15.00 -1.77 -16.21
N ASN A 101 -14.59 -2.95 -15.74
CA ASN A 101 -14.42 -4.20 -16.51
C ASN A 101 -13.23 -4.25 -17.49
N SER A 102 -12.25 -3.34 -17.38
CA SER A 102 -11.00 -3.46 -18.14
C SER A 102 -10.05 -4.50 -17.52
N ALA A 103 -9.30 -5.22 -18.35
CA ALA A 103 -8.22 -6.12 -17.92
C ALA A 103 -7.20 -5.41 -17.00
N GLN A 104 -7.03 -4.09 -17.19
CA GLN A 104 -6.16 -3.24 -16.37
C GLN A 104 -6.72 -3.02 -14.95
N GLN A 105 -8.05 -2.99 -14.79
CA GLN A 105 -8.69 -2.94 -13.47
C GLN A 105 -8.43 -4.24 -12.71
N TYR A 106 -8.67 -5.40 -13.33
CA TYR A 106 -8.47 -6.70 -12.69
C TYR A 106 -7.00 -6.97 -12.35
N ALA A 107 -6.08 -6.69 -13.27
CA ALA A 107 -4.65 -6.93 -13.06
C ALA A 107 -4.05 -5.97 -12.02
N CYS A 108 -4.30 -4.66 -12.12
CA CYS A 108 -3.63 -3.69 -11.25
C CYS A 108 -4.33 -3.49 -9.90
N ARG A 109 -5.67 -3.59 -9.82
CA ARG A 109 -6.42 -3.51 -8.54
C ARG A 109 -6.40 -4.87 -7.82
N GLY A 110 -6.79 -5.94 -8.51
CA GLY A 110 -6.84 -7.28 -7.95
C GLY A 110 -5.45 -7.81 -7.59
N GLY A 111 -4.49 -7.68 -8.51
CA GLY A 111 -3.10 -8.07 -8.28
C GLY A 111 -2.43 -7.28 -7.16
N GLY A 112 -2.68 -5.97 -7.07
CA GLY A 112 -2.10 -5.12 -6.02
C GLY A 112 -2.60 -5.47 -4.60
N ILE A 113 -3.90 -5.77 -4.45
CA ILE A 113 -4.47 -6.23 -3.17
C ILE A 113 -3.95 -7.62 -2.83
N LEU A 114 -4.00 -8.56 -3.79
CA LEU A 114 -3.56 -9.93 -3.58
C LEU A 114 -2.08 -9.99 -3.18
N ALA A 115 -1.22 -9.24 -3.88
CA ALA A 115 0.20 -9.13 -3.53
C ALA A 115 0.40 -8.60 -2.11
N THR A 116 -0.40 -7.63 -1.67
CA THR A 116 -0.29 -7.13 -0.30
C THR A 116 -0.75 -8.16 0.74
N PHE A 117 -1.83 -8.90 0.47
CA PHE A 117 -2.27 -9.98 1.34
C PHE A 117 -1.25 -11.11 1.43
N ILE A 118 -0.62 -11.46 0.31
CA ILE A 118 0.48 -12.43 0.30
C ILE A 118 1.65 -11.92 1.16
N VAL A 119 2.05 -10.66 1.02
CA VAL A 119 3.13 -10.08 1.84
C VAL A 119 2.78 -10.14 3.32
N ILE A 120 1.57 -9.75 3.72
CA ILE A 120 1.11 -9.79 5.11
C ILE A 120 1.08 -11.23 5.64
N ALA A 121 0.53 -12.16 4.86
CA ALA A 121 0.42 -13.57 5.26
C ALA A 121 1.80 -14.22 5.41
N VAL A 122 2.69 -14.03 4.43
CA VAL A 122 4.07 -14.55 4.48
C VAL A 122 4.83 -13.93 5.65
N ALA A 123 4.71 -12.62 5.86
CA ALA A 123 5.38 -11.95 6.98
C ALA A 123 4.86 -12.46 8.33
N GLY A 124 3.55 -12.62 8.48
CA GLY A 124 2.91 -13.14 9.69
C GLY A 124 3.30 -14.59 9.98
N ILE A 125 3.26 -15.47 8.96
CA ILE A 125 3.68 -16.87 9.10
C ILE A 125 5.17 -16.94 9.46
N ALA A 126 6.02 -16.15 8.80
CA ALA A 126 7.45 -16.13 9.09
C ALA A 126 7.76 -15.64 10.51
N LEU A 127 6.94 -14.75 11.08
CA LEU A 127 7.06 -14.34 12.48
C LEU A 127 6.66 -15.45 13.46
N LEU A 128 5.62 -16.22 13.14
CA LEU A 128 5.13 -17.32 13.99
C LEU A 128 6.08 -18.53 14.01
N LEU A 129 6.82 -18.75 12.93
CA LEU A 129 7.77 -19.87 12.81
C LEU A 129 9.13 -19.58 13.47
N ARG A 130 9.22 -18.50 14.24
CA ARG A 130 10.48 -17.96 14.75
C ARG A 130 10.51 -17.89 16.26
#